data_AF-J3LCK4-F1
#
_entry.id   AF-J3LCK4-F1
#
_cell.length_a   1.000
_cell.length_b   1.000
_cell.length_c   1.000
_cell.angle_alpha   90.00
_cell.angle_beta   90.00
_cell.angle_gamma   90.00
#
_symmetry.space_group_name_H-M   'P 1'
#
loop_
_entity.id
_entity.type
_entity.pdbx_description
1 polymer ?
#
loop_
_entity_poly.entity_id
_entity_poly.type
_entity_poly.pdbx_seq_one_letter_code
_entity_poly.pdbx_strand_id
1 'polypeptide(L)' 'MAAAGCQYRGVRNWGKWVSDISQPGRKTRICLGSFELVEMAVVAHDVAALRLRGHDARLNFPGSVNVISRNLHQISEQ' A
#
# COMPACT_ATOMS: atom_id res chain seq x y z
N MET A 1 -7.98 21.95 7.17
CA MET A 1 -9.28 21.27 6.97
C MET A 1 -9.00 19.90 6.39
N ALA A 2 -9.22 18.84 7.18
CA ALA A 2 -8.98 17.46 6.77
C ALA A 2 -9.92 17.11 5.62
N ALA A 3 -9.35 16.74 4.46
CA ALA A 3 -10.12 16.24 3.34
C ALA A 3 -10.80 14.93 3.75
N ALA A 4 -12.09 15.02 4.08
CA ALA A 4 -12.97 13.87 4.10
C ALA A 4 -13.09 13.35 2.66
N GLY A 5 -12.63 12.13 2.41
CA GLY A 5 -13.00 11.40 1.19
C GLY A 5 -11.84 10.94 0.31
N CYS A 6 -10.97 10.08 0.83
CA CYS A 6 -10.35 9.05 0.00
C CYS A 6 -10.71 7.71 0.65
N GLN A 7 -11.55 6.90 0.00
CA GLN A 7 -12.09 5.64 0.51
C GLN A 7 -11.04 4.54 0.74
N TYR A 8 -9.75 4.83 0.46
CA TYR A 8 -8.66 3.88 0.48
C TYR A 8 -7.65 4.18 1.59
N ARG A 9 -7.16 3.12 2.24
CA ARG A 9 -6.23 3.21 3.36
C ARG A 9 -4.84 3.56 2.86
N GLY A 10 -4.22 4.53 3.56
CA GLY A 10 -2.86 4.99 3.27
C GLY A 10 -2.72 5.67 1.91
N VAL A 11 -3.82 6.17 1.34
CA VAL A 11 -3.80 6.99 0.13
C VAL A 11 -4.42 8.34 0.44
N ARG A 12 -3.74 9.40 0.02
CA ARG A 12 -4.17 10.79 0.24
C ARG A 12 -4.14 11.55 -1.08
N ASN A 13 -5.13 12.41 -1.29
CA ASN A 13 -5.19 13.29 -2.44
C ASN A 13 -4.83 14.72 -2.04
N TRP A 14 -3.76 15.26 -2.62
CA TRP A 14 -3.33 16.65 -2.50
C TRP A 14 -3.18 17.36 -3.86
N GLY A 15 -3.87 16.87 -4.89
CA GLY A 15 -3.72 17.27 -6.29
C GLY A 15 -3.01 16.20 -7.13
N LYS A 16 -2.23 15.33 -6.48
CA LYS A 16 -1.79 14.01 -6.97
C LYS A 16 -2.09 12.97 -5.90
N TRP A 17 -2.22 11.71 -6.30
CA TRP A 17 -2.50 10.59 -5.39
C TRP A 17 -1.22 10.14 -4.70
N VAL A 18 -1.11 10.42 -3.41
CA VAL A 18 0.07 10.07 -2.62
C VAL A 18 -0.22 8.81 -1.83
N SER A 19 0.71 7.85 -1.88
CA SER A 19 0.64 6.62 -1.11
C SER A 19 1.60 6.70 0.08
N ASP A 20 1.09 6.44 1.28
CA ASP A 20 1.86 6.40 2.51
C ASP A 20 1.63 5.11 3.29
N ILE A 21 2.68 4.59 3.92
CA ILE A 21 2.60 3.38 4.72
C ILE A 21 3.08 3.61 6.15
N SER A 22 2.40 2.93 7.08
CA SER A 22 2.75 2.94 8.50
C SER A 22 3.38 1.61 8.89
N GLN A 23 4.58 1.67 9.47
CA GLN A 23 5.26 0.49 9.98
C GLN A 23 4.58 -0.01 11.28
N PRO A 24 4.28 -1.31 11.40
CA PRO A 24 3.78 -1.85 12.67
C PRO A 24 4.85 -1.67 13.76
N GLY A 25 4.44 -1.12 14.90
CA GLY A 25 5.35 -0.84 16.03
C GLY A 25 6.08 0.51 15.97
N ARG A 26 5.97 1.28 14.88
CA ARG A 26 6.53 2.64 14.79
C ARG A 26 5.46 3.64 14.39
N LYS A 27 5.45 4.82 15.02
CA LYS A 27 4.56 5.94 14.63
C LYS A 27 5.01 6.66 13.36
N THR A 28 6.09 6.20 12.73
CA THR A 28 6.64 6.80 11.51
C THR A 28 5.81 6.38 10.30
N ARG A 29 5.41 7.38 9.51
CA ARG A 29 4.78 7.19 8.19
C ARG A 29 5.83 7.42 7.12
N ILE A 30 5.90 6.51 6.16
CA ILE A 30 6.82 6.59 5.02
C ILE A 30 5.97 6.88 3.79
N CYS A 31 6.35 7.92 3.05
CA CYS A 31 5.74 8.24 1.77
C CYS A 31 6.34 7.31 0.71
N LEU A 32 5.51 6.47 0.09
CA LEU A 32 5.93 5.52 -0.95
C LEU A 32 6.12 6.22 -2.31
N GLY A 33 5.34 7.27 -2.55
CA GLY A 33 5.41 8.04 -3.79
C GLY A 33 4.11 8.79 -4.08
N SER A 34 4.15 9.62 -5.13
CA SER A 34 2.98 10.27 -5.71
C SER A 34 2.69 9.67 -7.08
N PHE A 35 1.40 9.49 -7.36
CA PHE A 35 0.86 8.80 -8.51
C PHE A 35 -0.23 9.66 -9.14
N GLU A 36 -0.46 9.46 -10.44
CA GLU A 36 -1.49 10.20 -11.18
C GLU A 36 -2.87 9.54 -11.06
N LEU A 37 -2.90 8.23 -10.80
CA LEU A 37 -4.12 7.44 -10.63
C LEU A 37 -4.26 6.95 -9.19
N VAL A 38 -5.50 6.94 -8.70
CA VAL A 38 -5.82 6.41 -7.36
C VAL A 38 -5.47 4.93 -7.25
N GLU A 39 -5.79 4.14 -8.27
CA GLU A 39 -5.55 2.70 -8.30
C GLU A 39 -4.07 2.37 -8.12
N MET A 40 -3.18 3.12 -8.79
CA MET A 40 -1.74 2.96 -8.67
C MET A 40 -1.26 3.26 -7.24
N ALA A 41 -1.75 4.33 -6.63
CA ALA A 41 -1.40 4.67 -5.26
C ALA A 41 -1.87 3.60 -4.26
N VAL A 42 -3.06 3.03 -4.48
CA VAL A 42 -3.63 2.00 -3.62
C VAL A 42 -2.89 0.67 -3.78
N VAL A 43 -2.58 0.26 -5.02
CA VAL A 43 -1.77 -0.94 -5.29
C VAL A 43 -0.38 -0.80 -4.68
N ALA A 44 0.26 0.37 -4.80
CA ALA A 44 1.55 0.62 -4.17
C ALA A 44 1.48 0.52 -2.64
N HIS A 45 0.40 1.03 -2.03
CA HIS A 45 0.16 0.89 -0.60
C HIS A 45 0.03 -0.59 -0.20
N ASP A 46 -0.78 -1.34 -0.95
CA ASP A 46 -1.07 -2.74 -0.67
C ASP A 46 0.19 -3.61 -0.80
N VAL A 47 1.01 -3.41 -1.84
CA VAL A 47 2.30 -4.10 -2.01
C VAL A 47 3.23 -3.82 -0.84
N ALA A 48 3.34 -2.56 -0.42
CA ALA A 48 4.17 -2.19 0.72
C ALA A 48 3.62 -2.77 2.04
N ALA A 49 2.29 -2.81 2.22
CA ALA A 49 1.66 -3.39 3.40
C ALA A 49 1.88 -4.90 3.48
N LEU A 50 1.79 -5.60 2.35
CA LEU A 50 2.18 -7.00 2.22
C LEU A 50 3.65 -7.20 2.57
N ARG A 51 4.55 -6.34 2.08
CA ARG A 51 5.97 -6.49 2.38
C ARG A 51 6.28 -6.24 3.86
N LEU A 52 5.55 -5.35 4.53
CA LEU A 52 5.77 -5.03 5.94
C LEU A 52 5.07 -5.98 6.92
N ARG A 53 3.87 -6.46 6.61
CA ARG A 53 3.03 -7.27 7.51
C ARG A 53 2.88 -8.73 7.07
N GLY A 54 3.32 -9.07 5.86
CA GLY A 54 3.14 -10.38 5.28
C GLY A 54 1.67 -10.69 5.03
N HIS A 55 1.27 -11.93 5.34
CA HIS A 55 -0.09 -12.43 5.13
C HIS A 55 -1.15 -11.73 6.01
N ASP A 56 -0.76 -11.08 7.09
CA ASP A 56 -1.67 -10.35 8.00
C ASP A 56 -1.94 -8.90 7.54
N ALA A 57 -1.41 -8.50 6.38
CA ALA A 57 -1.62 -7.16 5.85
C ALA A 57 -3.11 -6.90 5.55
N ARG A 58 -3.67 -5.81 6.08
CA ARG A 58 -4.99 -5.32 5.68
C ARG A 58 -4.85 -4.45 4.43
N LEU A 59 -5.33 -4.98 3.32
CA LEU A 59 -5.17 -4.42 1.98
C LEU A 59 -6.50 -3.88 1.48
N ASN A 60 -6.44 -2.94 0.55
CA ASN A 60 -7.61 -2.39 -0.10
C ASN A 60 -8.12 -3.33 -1.20
N PHE A 61 -7.22 -4.03 -1.92
CA PHE A 61 -7.54 -4.97 -2.98
C PHE A 61 -7.10 -6.40 -2.64
N PRO A 62 -7.95 -7.21 -1.97
CA PRO A 62 -7.62 -8.59 -1.61
C PRO A 62 -7.43 -9.53 -2.81
N GLY A 63 -8.00 -9.20 -3.99
CA GLY A 63 -7.90 -10.01 -5.20
C GLY A 63 -6.53 -9.96 -5.88
N SER A 64 -5.83 -8.82 -5.79
CA SER A 64 -4.53 -8.62 -6.46
C SER A 64 -3.39 -9.37 -5.76
N VAL A 65 -3.57 -9.67 -4.47
CA VAL A 65 -2.56 -10.22 -3.55
C VAL A 65 -2.15 -11.64 -3.91
N ASN A 66 -3.09 -12.48 -4.34
CA ASN A 66 -2.85 -13.88 -4.66
C ASN A 66 -1.78 -14.02 -5.77
N VAL A 67 -1.71 -13.05 -6.69
CA VAL A 67 -0.68 -13.02 -7.74
C VAL A 67 0.69 -12.65 -7.17
N ILE A 68 0.76 -11.67 -6.26
CA ILE A 68 2.03 -11.13 -5.73
C ILE A 68 2.63 -12.06 -4.68
N SER A 69 1.81 -12.61 -3.77
CA SER A 69 2.25 -13.55 -2.74
C SER A 69 2.80 -14.85 -3.32
N ARG A 70 2.24 -15.33 -4.44
CA ARG A 70 2.74 -16.52 -5.14
C ARG A 70 4.12 -16.28 -5.77
N ASN A 71 4.37 -15.06 -6.24
CA ASN A 71 5.67 -14.66 -6.79
C ASN A 71 6.72 -14.40 -5.71
N LEU A 72 6.34 -13.92 -4.52
CA LEU A 72 7.28 -13.65 -3.42
C LEU A 72 7.94 -14.93 -2.85
N HIS A 73 7.32 -16.10 -2.99
CA HIS A 73 7.95 -17.38 -2.64
C HIS A 73 9.06 -17.78 -3.63
N GLN A 74 9.12 -17.16 -4.81
CA GLN A 74 10.11 -17.50 -5.85
C GLN A 74 11.37 -16.62 -5.82
N ILE A 75 11.37 -15.53 -5.04
CA ILE A 75 12.47 -14.55 -4.99
C ILE A 75 13.34 -14.67 -3.73
N SER A 76 13.03 -15.62 -2.84
CA SER A 76 13.90 -15.93 -1.69
C SER A 76 14.82 -17.13 -1.93
N GLU A 77 14.76 -17.75 -3.12
CA GLU A 77 15.60 -18.89 -3.53
C GLU A 77 16.45 -18.61 -4.79
N GLN A 78 16.86 -17.35 -5.01
CA GLN A 78 17.96 -17.02 -5.93
C GLN A 78 18.96 -16.06 -5.29
#